data_AF-A0A7C5P1H5-F1
#
_entry.id   AF-A0A7C5P1H5-F1
#
_cell.length_a   1.000
_cell.length_b   1.000
_cell.length_c   1.000
_cell.angle_alpha   90.00
_cell.angle_beta   90.00
_cell.angle_gamma   90.00
#
_symmetry.space_group_name_H-M   'P 1'
#
loop_
_entity.id
_entity.type
_entity.pdbx_description
1 polymer ?
#
loop_
_entity_poly.entity_id
_entity_poly.type
_entity_poly.pdbx_seq_one_letter_code
_entity_poly.pdbx_strand_id
1 'polypeptide(L)' 'MTGKQSAGHLSDLVIIENEVVEILEEMSYELEHLECFDREQRAELHTILRAIQADTRTHHDIVSSLAGDPNGEYVRNA' A
#
# COMPACT_ATOMS: atom_id res chain seq x y z
N MET A 1 -17.65 23.84 7.50
CA MET A 1 -17.83 22.45 8.00
C MET A 1 -17.09 21.40 7.16
N THR A 2 -16.21 21.78 6.23
CA THR A 2 -15.61 20.86 5.24
C THR A 2 -14.27 20.21 5.68
N GLY A 3 -13.46 20.89 6.49
CA GLY A 3 -12.11 20.40 6.85
C GLY A 3 -12.06 19.11 7.69
N LYS A 4 -13.08 18.82 8.51
CA LYS A 4 -13.13 17.59 9.33
C LYS A 4 -13.51 16.34 8.53
N GLN A 5 -14.33 16.48 7.49
CA GLN A 5 -14.73 15.34 6.65
C GLN A 5 -13.59 14.90 5.74
N SER A 6 -12.83 15.85 5.19
CA SER A 6 -11.66 15.55 4.35
C SER A 6 -10.56 14.85 5.14
N ALA A 7 -10.32 15.24 6.40
CA ALA A 7 -9.33 14.57 7.25
C ALA A 7 -9.69 13.09 7.51
N GLY A 8 -10.96 12.78 7.79
CA GLY A 8 -11.41 11.39 8.00
C GLY A 8 -11.27 10.52 6.75
N HIS A 9 -11.59 11.06 5.56
CA HIS A 9 -11.39 10.35 4.29
C HIS A 9 -9.92 10.06 3.98
N LEU A 10 -9.01 10.96 4.38
CA LEU A 10 -7.58 10.73 4.22
C LEU A 10 -7.09 9.64 5.16
N SER A 11 -7.59 9.59 6.40
CA SER A 11 -7.27 8.51 7.35
C SER A 11 -7.72 7.14 6.84
N ASP A 12 -8.94 7.04 6.29
CA ASP A 12 -9.46 5.79 5.72
C ASP A 12 -8.59 5.32 4.54
N LEU A 13 -8.11 6.26 3.71
CA LEU A 13 -7.25 5.98 2.57
C LEU A 13 -5.87 5.44 2.99
N VAL A 14 -5.27 6.01 4.05
CA VAL A 14 -4.02 5.53 4.65
C VAL A 14 -4.15 4.07 5.12
N ILE A 15 -5.28 3.71 5.73
CA ILE A 15 -5.55 2.34 6.17
C ILE A 15 -5.63 1.39 4.98
N ILE A 16 -6.40 1.75 3.95
CA ILE A 16 -6.55 0.94 2.73
C ILE A 16 -5.19 0.73 2.05
N GLU A 17 -4.33 1.75 2.01
CA GLU A 17 -3.01 1.65 1.39
C GLU A 17 -2.08 0.70 2.13
N ASN A 18 -2.14 0.67 3.46
CA ASN A 18 -1.41 -0.33 4.24
C ASN A 18 -1.90 -1.75 3.93
N GLU A 19 -3.22 -1.96 3.88
CA GLU A 19 -3.80 -3.26 3.50
C GLU A 19 -3.38 -3.68 2.08
N VAL A 20 -3.34 -2.74 1.13
CA VAL A 20 -2.87 -3.01 -0.24
C VAL A 20 -1.39 -3.40 -0.25
N VAL A 21 -0.53 -2.75 0.54
CA VAL A 21 0.89 -3.12 0.65
C VAL A 21 1.04 -4.55 1.20
N GLU A 22 0.29 -4.90 2.25
CA GLU A 22 0.31 -6.27 2.82
C GLU A 22 -0.12 -7.32 1.78
N ILE A 23 -1.20 -7.07 1.03
CA ILE A 23 -1.66 -7.97 -0.03
C ILE A 23 -0.59 -8.14 -1.13
N LEU A 24 0.11 -7.06 -1.52
CA LEU A 24 1.16 -7.12 -2.53
C LEU A 24 2.39 -7.92 -2.04
N GLU A 25 2.69 -7.86 -0.74
CA GLU A 25 3.74 -8.67 -0.11
C GLU A 25 3.35 -10.16 -0.10
N GLU A 26 2.11 -10.49 0.28
CA GLU A 26 1.58 -11.85 0.22
C GLU A 26 1.57 -12.40 -1.21
N MET A 27 1.08 -11.63 -2.18
CA MET A 27 1.10 -12.03 -3.60
C MET A 27 2.51 -12.28 -4.11
N SER A 28 3.48 -11.46 -3.70
CA SER A 28 4.89 -11.65 -4.07
C SER A 28 5.43 -12.97 -3.52
N TYR A 29 5.07 -13.31 -2.27
CA TYR A 29 5.45 -14.58 -1.65
C TYR A 29 4.82 -15.77 -2.38
N GLU A 30 3.52 -15.72 -2.69
CA GLU A 30 2.82 -16.79 -3.40
C GLU A 30 3.40 -17.03 -4.81
N LEU A 31 3.79 -15.97 -5.52
CA LEU A 31 4.41 -16.09 -6.85
C LEU A 31 5.74 -16.85 -6.86
N GLU A 32 6.50 -16.83 -5.76
CA GLU A 32 7.72 -17.64 -5.63
C GLU A 32 7.41 -19.13 -5.61
N HIS A 33 6.21 -19.51 -5.15
CA HIS A 33 5.77 -20.89 -4.96
C HIS A 33 4.86 -21.41 -6.09
N LEU A 34 4.39 -20.53 -6.98
CA LEU A 34 3.62 -20.93 -8.15
C LEU A 34 4.52 -21.54 -9.24
N GLU A 35 4.26 -22.81 -9.57
CA GLU A 35 5.02 -23.57 -10.58
C GLU A 35 4.56 -23.29 -12.03
N CYS A 36 3.46 -22.56 -12.23
CA CYS A 36 2.89 -22.32 -13.55
C CYS A 36 3.64 -21.27 -14.39
N PHE A 37 4.53 -20.49 -13.77
CA PHE A 37 5.31 -19.45 -14.44
C PHE A 37 6.74 -19.91 -14.70
N ASP A 38 7.23 -19.62 -15.90
CA ASP A 38 8.65 -19.72 -16.17
C ASP A 38 9.45 -18.62 -15.44
N ARG A 39 10.77 -18.66 -15.58
CA ARG A 39 11.67 -17.74 -14.88
C ARG A 39 11.50 -16.28 -15.35
N GLU A 40 11.22 -16.06 -16.63
CA GLU A 40 11.08 -14.73 -17.21
C GLU A 40 9.75 -14.10 -16.77
N GLN A 41 8.66 -14.85 -16.91
CA GLN A 41 7.33 -14.45 -16.43
C GLN A 41 7.33 -14.15 -14.93
N ARG A 42 7.98 -15.00 -14.11
CA ARG A 42 8.09 -14.75 -12.67
C ARG A 42 8.88 -13.47 -12.38
N ALA A 43 9.96 -13.21 -13.10
CA ALA A 43 10.75 -12.00 -12.92
C ALA A 43 9.98 -10.73 -13.32
N GLU A 44 9.20 -10.79 -14.40
CA GLU A 44 8.32 -9.69 -14.82
C GLU A 44 7.25 -9.40 -13.76
N LEU A 45 6.56 -10.45 -13.28
CA LEU A 45 5.53 -10.30 -12.24
C LEU A 45 6.09 -9.71 -10.94
N HIS A 46 7.26 -10.17 -10.50
CA HIS A 46 7.94 -9.55 -9.34
C HIS A 46 8.30 -8.08 -9.59
N THR A 47 8.73 -7.74 -10.80
CA THR A 47 9.07 -6.35 -11.15
C THR A 47 7.84 -5.46 -11.08
N ILE A 48 6.71 -5.93 -11.63
CA ILE A 48 5.43 -5.23 -11.59
C ILE A 48 4.95 -5.05 -10.15
N LEU A 49 4.94 -6.12 -9.35
CA LEU A 49 4.49 -6.04 -7.96
C LEU A 49 5.35 -5.08 -7.12
N ARG A 50 6.68 -5.11 -7.30
CA ARG A 50 7.58 -4.16 -6.63
C ARG A 50 7.32 -2.71 -7.05
N ALA A 51 7.04 -2.47 -8.32
CA ALA A 51 6.69 -1.13 -8.79
C ALA A 51 5.40 -0.63 -8.15
N ILE A 52 4.34 -1.46 -8.14
CA ILE A 52 3.07 -1.11 -7.50
C ILE A 52 3.27 -0.86 -6.00
N GLN A 53 4.03 -1.72 -5.30
CA GLN A 53 4.30 -1.55 -3.88
C GLN A 53 5.05 -0.24 -3.58
N ALA A 54 6.03 0.13 -4.42
CA ALA A 54 6.76 1.38 -4.28
C ALA A 54 5.86 2.61 -4.52
N ASP A 55 4.97 2.54 -5.52
CA ASP A 55 4.00 3.59 -5.81
C ASP A 55 2.98 3.73 -4.68
N THR A 56 2.46 2.62 -4.14
CA THR A 56 1.52 2.63 -3.01
C THR A 56 2.16 3.24 -1.77
N ARG A 57 3.41 2.88 -1.44
CA ARG A 57 4.14 3.48 -0.31
C ARG A 57 4.39 4.97 -0.51
N THR A 58 4.77 5.38 -1.73
CA THR A 58 4.96 6.81 -2.05
C THR A 58 3.65 7.59 -1.91
N HIS A 59 2.55 7.02 -2.38
CA HIS A 59 1.23 7.64 -2.27
C HIS A 59 0.79 7.73 -0.81
N HIS A 60 1.02 6.68 -0.02
CA HIS A 60 0.81 6.67 1.42
C HIS A 60 1.56 7.79 2.13
N ASP A 61 2.86 7.96 1.88
CA ASP A 61 3.64 9.02 2.50
C ASP A 61 3.07 10.42 2.20
N ILE A 62 2.58 10.63 0.97
CA ILE A 62 1.94 11.89 0.56
C ILE A 62 0.61 12.09 1.30
N VAL A 63 -0.27 11.07 1.31
CA VAL A 63 -1.59 11.15 1.95
C VAL A 63 -1.46 11.32 3.47
N SER A 64 -0.58 10.56 4.10
CA SER A 64 -0.26 10.63 5.53
C SER A 64 0.26 12.03 5.91
N SER A 65 1.19 12.59 5.12
CA SER A 65 1.64 13.97 5.29
C SER A 65 0.51 15.00 5.15
N LEU A 66 -0.43 14.80 4.22
CA LEU A 66 -1.58 15.68 4.02
C LEU A 66 -2.64 15.54 5.12
N ALA A 67 -2.78 14.36 5.72
CA ALA A 67 -3.65 14.10 6.86
C ALA A 67 -3.13 14.71 8.16
N GLY A 68 -1.85 15.14 8.19
CA GLY A 68 -1.20 15.67 9.38
C GLY A 68 -0.56 14.58 10.26
N ASP A 69 -0.39 13.37 9.73
CA ASP A 69 0.32 12.26 10.37
C ASP A 69 1.54 11.86 9.52
N PRO A 70 2.65 12.60 9.62
CA PRO A 70 3.83 12.37 8.80
C PRO A 70 4.55 11.03 9.09
N ASN A 71 4.08 10.23 10.04
CA ASN A 71 4.65 8.94 10.42
C ASN A 71 3.69 7.75 10.23
N GLY A 72 2.45 7.98 9.75
CA GLY A 72 1.44 6.92 9.57
C GLY A 72 1.05 6.21 10.88
N GLU A 73 1.35 6.81 12.04
CA GLU A 73 1.01 6.28 13.36
C GLU A 73 -0.45 6.63 13.69
N TYR A 74 -1.40 6.16 12.88
CA TYR A 74 -2.81 6.23 13.25
C TYR A 74 -3.06 5.24 14.39
N VAL A 75 -2.81 5.73 15.61
CA VAL A 75 -3.16 5.08 16.86
C VAL A 75 -4.65 4.78 16.82
N ARG A 76 -5.01 3.50 16.72
CA ARG A 76 -6.35 2.97 16.98
C ARG A 76 -6.83 3.48 18.34
N ASN A 77 -7.59 4.57 18.37
CA ASN A 77 -8.39 4.98 19.53
C ASN A 77 -9.54 5.88 19.06
N ALA A 78 -10.64 5.25 18.69
CA ALA A 78 -12.00 5.75 18.88
C ALA A 78 -12.95 4.55 18.96
#